data_AF-A0A1M5BGW3-F1
#
_entry.id   AF-A0A1M5BGW3-F1
#
_cell.length_a   1.000
_cell.length_b   1.000
_cell.length_c   1.000
_cell.angle_alpha   90.00
_cell.angle_beta   90.00
_cell.angle_gamma   90.00
#
_symmetry.space_group_name_H-M   'P 1'
#
loop_
_entity.id
_entity.type
_entity.pdbx_description
1 polymer ?
#
loop_
_entity_poly.entity_id
_entity_poly.type
_entity_poly.pdbx_seq_one_letter_code
_entity_poly.pdbx_strand_id
1 'polypeptide(L)'
;MSNLFFRIYIVLFAFITQFAFAQEYPGGLSEGTLKVNESNIPVKIYSTTEIIALNAFPGNTTDKNVLVILNDSNLEPAHFDSGNLILEKYKSSHYQFFDKNFKLIDTPATKDNITHFKYAVKSAKPITESDNVTLETSFKIWDPSKGIKLGPVTLHFYSLMFVLAFGLGYILMLRIFKIDNVNQKYLEPLFTWTLIGTILGARLGHVIFYQPELFKEDFWSVFLPISTKNGFQFTGFSGLASHGATIALIFTTLYYSFKIIKKNPFWVYDRIGIVVALGGAFVRIGNFFNSEIVGKPVSPDSPFAILFPQQSSEYGLTVPRYPSQLFEAAGYLALFILLWFLYRKTDKKYQQGWLFGLFFIILWAVRFFVEFLKEPQGDEFIQIGGLNTGQVLSIPFMIAGVVIMIISKKFKITQAENEKPE
;
A
#
# COMPACT_ATOMS: atom_id res chain seq x y z
N MET A 1 0.42 -32.97 -20.84
CA MET A 1 1.54 -32.67 -19.92
C MET A 1 1.16 -33.17 -18.54
N SER A 2 1.96 -34.04 -17.92
CA SER A 2 1.61 -34.64 -16.62
C SER A 2 1.59 -33.56 -15.52
N ASN A 3 0.64 -33.67 -14.58
CA ASN A 3 0.54 -32.78 -13.41
C ASN A 3 1.86 -32.69 -12.61
N LEU A 4 2.73 -33.71 -12.71
CA LEU A 4 4.03 -33.72 -12.06
C LEU A 4 5.00 -32.70 -12.68
N PHE A 5 5.06 -32.60 -14.01
CA PHE A 5 5.97 -31.68 -14.69
C PHE A 5 5.61 -30.21 -14.43
N PHE A 6 4.31 -29.91 -14.39
CA PHE A 6 3.83 -28.57 -14.05
C PHE A 6 4.11 -28.19 -12.58
N ARG A 7 3.97 -29.15 -11.65
CA ARG A 7 4.31 -28.94 -10.23
C ARG A 7 5.80 -28.74 -10.03
N ILE A 8 6.63 -29.58 -10.67
CA ILE A 8 8.10 -29.44 -10.63
C ILE A 8 8.51 -28.10 -11.24
N TYR A 9 7.90 -27.68 -12.35
CA TYR A 9 8.17 -26.39 -12.97
C TYR A 9 7.80 -25.22 -12.04
N ILE A 10 6.63 -25.25 -11.39
CA ILE A 10 6.24 -24.19 -10.44
C ILE A 10 7.19 -24.14 -9.25
N VAL A 11 7.57 -25.29 -8.69
CA VAL A 11 8.51 -25.36 -7.55
C VAL A 11 9.88 -24.88 -7.98
N LEU A 12 10.40 -25.31 -9.14
CA LEU A 12 11.68 -24.83 -9.67
C LEU A 12 11.64 -23.34 -9.99
N PHE A 13 10.56 -22.84 -10.59
CA PHE A 13 10.41 -21.41 -10.89
C PHE A 13 10.33 -20.59 -9.59
N ALA A 14 9.53 -21.02 -8.61
CA ALA A 14 9.44 -20.40 -7.29
C ALA A 14 10.79 -20.40 -6.57
N PHE A 15 11.51 -21.53 -6.61
CA PHE A 15 12.82 -21.66 -5.99
C PHE A 15 13.88 -20.81 -6.71
N ILE A 16 13.93 -20.85 -8.04
CA ILE A 16 14.85 -20.04 -8.85
C ILE A 16 14.57 -18.55 -8.64
N THR A 17 13.31 -18.12 -8.63
CA THR A 17 12.98 -16.71 -8.35
C THR A 17 13.34 -16.31 -6.92
N GLN A 18 13.07 -17.16 -5.92
CA GLN A 18 13.41 -16.87 -4.54
C GLN A 18 14.92 -16.75 -4.30
N PHE A 19 15.74 -17.58 -4.95
CA PHE A 19 17.21 -17.53 -4.82
C PHE A 19 17.87 -16.52 -5.76
N ALA A 20 17.36 -16.31 -6.98
CA ALA A 20 17.93 -15.37 -7.94
C ALA A 20 17.72 -13.89 -7.55
N PHE A 21 16.74 -13.61 -6.68
CA PHE A 21 16.46 -12.25 -6.19
C PHE A 21 16.86 -12.03 -4.72
N ALA A 22 17.43 -13.03 -4.04
CA ALA A 22 17.94 -12.85 -2.69
C ALA A 22 19.23 -12.01 -2.77
N GLN A 23 19.15 -10.77 -2.28
CA GLN A 23 20.32 -9.91 -2.17
C GLN A 23 20.66 -9.66 -0.72
N GLU A 24 21.94 -9.85 -0.39
CA GLU A 24 22.47 -9.52 0.92
C GLU A 24 22.89 -8.04 0.96
N TYR A 25 22.46 -7.37 2.04
CA TYR A 25 22.87 -6.02 2.39
C TYR A 25 23.62 -6.09 3.73
N PRO A 26 24.95 -6.30 3.71
CA PRO A 26 25.74 -6.40 4.94
C PRO A 26 25.55 -5.16 5.81
N GLY A 27 25.05 -5.36 7.03
CA GLY A 27 24.77 -4.26 7.97
C GLY A 27 23.61 -3.33 7.59
N GLY A 28 22.80 -3.68 6.58
CA GLY A 28 21.69 -2.85 6.11
C GLY A 28 22.12 -1.55 5.44
N LEU A 29 23.36 -1.49 4.97
CA LEU A 29 23.93 -0.32 4.32
C LEU A 29 23.72 -0.37 2.81
N SER A 30 23.30 0.75 2.23
CA SER A 30 23.23 0.95 0.78
C SER A 30 24.36 1.85 0.30
N GLU A 31 24.72 1.79 -0.98
CA GLU A 31 25.78 2.66 -1.53
C GLU A 31 25.19 3.97 -2.08
N GLY A 32 25.93 5.06 -1.92
CA GLY A 32 25.65 6.33 -2.58
C GLY A 32 26.90 7.19 -2.73
N THR A 33 26.75 8.34 -3.38
CA THR A 33 27.82 9.34 -3.53
C THR A 33 27.27 10.71 -3.17
N LEU A 34 27.90 11.38 -2.19
CA LEU A 34 27.70 12.80 -1.97
C LEU A 34 28.52 13.58 -2.98
N LYS A 35 27.83 14.38 -3.80
CA LYS A 35 28.44 15.44 -4.61
C LYS A 35 28.58 16.66 -3.75
N VAL A 36 29.82 17.07 -3.46
CA VAL A 36 30.14 18.26 -2.67
C VAL A 36 30.93 19.19 -3.59
N ASN A 37 30.25 20.17 -4.18
CA ASN A 37 30.76 20.95 -5.31
C ASN A 37 31.25 20.03 -6.45
N GLU A 38 32.55 20.03 -6.76
CA GLU A 38 33.18 19.17 -7.76
C GLU A 38 33.70 17.84 -7.19
N SER A 39 33.64 17.65 -5.86
CA SER A 39 34.16 16.45 -5.19
C SER A 39 33.10 15.36 -5.07
N ASN A 40 33.51 14.11 -5.32
CA ASN A 40 32.69 12.93 -5.12
C ASN A 40 33.13 12.21 -3.85
N ILE A 41 32.23 12.08 -2.88
CA ILE A 41 32.47 11.38 -1.63
C ILE A 41 31.59 10.14 -1.60
N PRO A 42 32.13 8.93 -1.84
CA PRO A 42 31.40 7.69 -1.65
C PRO A 42 30.95 7.57 -0.20
N VAL A 43 29.67 7.27 0.02
CA VAL A 43 29.06 7.15 1.35
C VAL A 43 28.29 5.83 1.48
N LYS A 44 28.32 5.25 2.68
CA LYS A 44 27.33 4.24 3.08
C LYS A 44 26.06 4.94 3.55
N ILE A 45 24.92 4.53 3.05
CA ILE A 45 23.60 5.04 3.41
C ILE A 45 22.95 4.08 4.40
N TYR A 46 22.53 4.60 5.54
CA TYR A 46 21.79 3.89 6.57
C TYR A 46 20.44 4.57 6.81
N SER A 47 19.40 3.80 7.12
CA SER A 47 18.10 4.30 7.51
C SER A 47 17.41 3.24 8.38
N THR A 48 16.66 3.68 9.38
CA THR A 48 15.85 2.77 10.21
C THR A 48 14.76 3.54 10.93
N THR A 49 13.56 2.96 10.96
CA THR A 49 12.47 3.46 11.80
C THR A 49 12.59 3.02 13.26
N GLU A 50 13.51 2.10 13.57
CA GLU A 50 13.76 1.62 14.94
C GLU A 50 14.71 2.55 15.72
N ILE A 51 14.18 3.16 16.78
CA ILE A 51 14.93 4.10 17.64
C ILE A 51 16.15 3.45 18.30
N ILE A 52 16.04 2.20 18.75
CA ILE A 52 17.13 1.49 19.42
C ILE A 52 18.29 1.26 18.44
N ALA A 53 17.99 0.77 17.24
CA ALA A 53 18.99 0.54 16.20
C ALA A 53 19.64 1.86 15.76
N LEU A 54 18.85 2.93 15.56
CA LEU A 54 19.37 4.25 15.23
C LEU A 54 20.33 4.78 16.30
N ASN A 55 19.96 4.66 17.58
CA ASN A 55 20.78 5.11 18.69
C ASN A 55 22.09 4.31 18.80
N ALA A 56 22.09 3.02 18.50
CA ALA A 56 23.28 2.18 18.55
C ALA A 56 24.25 2.44 17.38
N PHE A 57 23.73 2.85 16.22
CA PHE A 57 24.48 2.90 14.96
C PHE A 57 25.81 3.67 14.97
N PRO A 58 25.94 4.89 15.55
CA PRO A 58 27.21 5.63 15.53
C PRO A 58 28.41 4.89 16.13
N GLY A 59 28.17 4.00 17.09
CA GLY A 59 29.20 3.18 17.73
C GLY A 59 29.49 1.86 17.01
N ASN A 60 28.64 1.46 16.06
CA ASN A 60 28.72 0.16 15.39
C ASN A 60 29.38 0.22 14.00
N THR A 61 29.46 1.41 13.38
CA THR A 61 30.08 1.57 12.06
C THR A 61 31.55 1.99 12.17
N THR A 62 32.39 1.35 11.35
CA THR A 62 33.80 1.75 11.15
C THR A 62 34.00 2.61 9.91
N ASP A 63 32.93 2.86 9.15
CA ASP A 63 32.98 3.64 7.92
C ASP A 63 33.29 5.12 8.22
N LYS A 64 34.19 5.68 7.40
CA LYS A 64 34.60 7.09 7.51
C LYS A 64 33.59 8.05 6.87
N ASN A 65 32.83 7.55 5.89
CA ASN A 65 31.87 8.31 5.10
C ASN A 65 30.51 7.62 5.18
N VAL A 66 29.60 8.20 5.96
CA VAL A 66 28.29 7.62 6.24
C VAL A 66 27.23 8.71 6.16
N LEU A 67 26.11 8.39 5.53
CA LEU A 67 24.90 9.20 5.53
C LEU A 67 23.79 8.41 6.20
N VAL A 68 23.20 8.97 7.24
CA VAL A 68 22.00 8.41 7.88
C VAL A 68 20.79 9.24 7.48
N ILE A 69 19.79 8.58 6.91
CA ILE A 69 18.48 9.18 6.65
C ILE A 69 17.67 9.09 7.94
N LEU A 70 17.37 10.25 8.52
CA LEU A 70 16.55 10.38 9.72
C LEU A 70 15.08 10.31 9.30
N ASN A 71 14.37 9.33 9.85
CA ASN A 71 12.97 9.06 9.57
C ASN A 71 12.04 9.96 10.38
N ASP A 72 10.79 10.09 9.92
CA ASP A 72 9.80 10.91 10.62
C ASP A 72 9.59 10.40 12.06
N SER A 73 9.55 9.07 12.24
CA SER A 73 9.39 8.43 13.55
C SER A 73 10.61 8.56 14.46
N ASN A 74 11.78 8.90 13.91
CA ASN A 74 12.98 9.09 14.73
C ASN A 74 12.95 10.43 15.49
N LEU A 75 12.29 11.44 14.91
CA LEU A 75 12.40 12.84 15.31
C LEU A 75 11.02 13.50 15.47
N GLU A 76 10.15 12.87 16.26
CA GLU A 76 8.82 13.41 16.55
C GLU A 76 8.88 14.47 17.67
N PRO A 77 8.22 15.64 17.51
CA PRO A 77 8.17 16.66 18.56
C PRO A 77 7.61 16.17 19.90
N ALA A 78 6.69 15.20 19.86
CA ALA A 78 6.11 14.56 21.05
C ALA A 78 7.15 13.75 21.86
N HIS A 79 8.22 13.30 21.20
CA HIS A 79 9.31 12.50 21.78
C HIS A 79 10.65 13.24 21.71
N PHE A 80 10.61 14.58 21.80
CA PHE A 80 11.76 15.48 21.63
C PHE A 80 12.98 15.07 22.45
N ASP A 81 12.84 14.76 23.74
CA ASP A 81 13.98 14.48 24.61
C ASP A 81 14.77 13.25 24.13
N SER A 82 14.07 12.22 23.67
CA SER A 82 14.68 11.02 23.09
C SER A 82 15.39 11.34 21.76
N GLY A 83 14.72 12.07 20.87
CA GLY A 83 15.30 12.48 19.59
C GLY A 83 16.54 13.36 19.76
N ASN A 84 16.51 14.31 20.70
CA ASN A 84 17.63 15.19 21.00
C ASN A 84 18.84 14.43 21.55
N LEU A 85 18.64 13.45 22.43
CA LEU A 85 19.72 12.57 22.91
C LEU A 85 20.40 11.81 21.77
N ILE A 86 19.63 11.36 20.78
CA ILE A 86 20.17 10.71 19.58
C ILE A 86 21.00 11.71 18.78
N LEU A 87 20.49 12.90 18.49
CA LEU A 87 21.24 13.93 17.76
C LEU A 87 22.55 14.30 18.46
N GLU A 88 22.56 14.47 19.79
CA GLU A 88 23.78 14.75 20.55
C GLU A 88 24.79 13.59 20.48
N LYS A 89 24.33 12.34 20.47
CA LYS A 89 25.20 11.17 20.27
C LYS A 89 25.82 11.13 18.87
N TYR A 90 25.05 11.46 17.84
CA TYR A 90 25.57 11.57 16.48
C TYR A 90 26.57 12.73 16.36
N LYS A 91 26.28 13.87 16.97
CA LYS A 91 27.18 15.03 17.03
C LYS A 91 28.51 14.69 17.70
N SER A 92 28.48 14.02 18.86
CA SER A 92 29.70 13.56 19.55
C SER A 92 30.48 12.51 18.76
N SER A 93 29.82 11.81 17.83
CA SER A 93 30.42 10.87 16.87
C SER A 93 30.84 11.54 15.54
N HIS A 94 30.93 12.87 15.51
CA HIS A 94 31.36 13.70 14.38
C HIS A 94 30.43 13.69 13.16
N TYR A 95 29.12 13.51 13.37
CA TYR A 95 28.12 13.73 12.32
C TYR A 95 27.72 15.22 12.24
N GLN A 96 27.56 15.70 11.01
CA GLN A 96 26.97 16.98 10.66
C GLN A 96 25.50 16.78 10.23
N PHE A 97 24.63 17.74 10.53
CA PHE A 97 23.21 17.62 10.25
C PHE A 97 22.78 18.47 9.06
N PHE A 98 21.85 17.94 8.27
CA PHE A 98 21.34 18.61 7.09
C PHE A 98 19.83 18.53 7.02
N ASP A 99 19.22 19.56 6.42
CA ASP A 99 17.82 19.55 6.04
C ASP A 99 17.56 18.66 4.81
N LYS A 100 16.28 18.52 4.44
CA LYS A 100 15.88 17.72 3.26
C LYS A 100 16.48 18.19 1.93
N ASN A 101 16.97 19.43 1.86
CA ASN A 101 17.60 20.03 0.70
C ASN A 101 19.13 20.01 0.80
N PHE A 102 19.70 19.23 1.73
CA PHE A 102 21.13 19.17 2.00
C PHE A 102 21.75 20.51 2.42
N LYS A 103 20.99 21.38 3.09
CA LYS A 103 21.54 22.56 3.77
C LYS A 103 21.98 22.20 5.17
N LEU A 104 23.19 22.63 5.55
CA LEU A 104 23.76 22.39 6.87
C LEU A 104 22.87 23.03 7.97
N ILE A 105 22.68 22.32 9.08
CA ILE A 105 21.96 22.78 10.26
C ILE A 105 22.94 22.84 11.44
N ASP A 106 23.38 24.06 11.78
CA ASP A 106 24.29 24.31 12.91
C ASP A 106 23.55 24.79 14.18
N THR A 107 22.24 24.96 14.11
CA THR A 107 21.42 25.34 15.26
C THR A 107 21.10 24.14 16.15
N PRO A 108 21.03 24.32 17.49
CA PRO A 108 20.58 23.26 18.39
C PRO A 108 19.15 22.79 18.07
N ALA A 109 18.87 21.51 18.33
CA ALA A 109 17.52 20.99 18.18
C ALA A 109 16.59 21.57 19.26
N THR A 110 15.39 21.92 18.84
CA THR A 110 14.26 22.40 19.65
C THR A 110 13.01 21.64 19.23
N LYS A 111 11.95 21.69 20.05
CA LYS A 111 10.67 21.06 19.70
C LYS A 111 10.11 21.54 18.36
N ASP A 112 10.40 22.79 17.99
CA ASP A 112 9.88 23.41 16.77
C ASP A 112 10.68 23.04 15.51
N ASN A 113 12.00 22.81 15.65
CA ASN A 113 12.88 22.56 14.49
C ASN A 113 13.32 21.09 14.35
N ILE A 114 13.02 20.20 15.31
CA ILE A 114 13.57 18.83 15.31
C ILE A 114 13.21 18.04 14.04
N THR A 115 12.04 18.32 13.44
CA THR A 115 11.60 17.71 12.17
C THR A 115 12.34 18.21 10.93
N HIS A 116 13.16 19.26 11.05
CA HIS A 116 13.99 19.75 9.95
C HIS A 116 15.26 18.93 9.75
N PHE A 117 15.73 18.22 10.78
CA PHE A 117 16.92 17.37 10.71
C PHE A 117 16.59 16.13 9.86
N LYS A 118 17.10 16.08 8.64
CA LYS A 118 16.79 15.00 7.69
C LYS A 118 17.94 14.02 7.47
N TYR A 119 19.16 14.53 7.41
CA TYR A 119 20.34 13.70 7.21
C TYR A 119 21.37 13.97 8.30
N ALA A 120 21.99 12.89 8.79
CA ALA A 120 23.21 12.98 9.58
C ALA A 120 24.36 12.43 8.73
N VAL A 121 25.36 13.26 8.43
CA VAL A 121 26.48 12.92 7.55
C VAL A 121 27.78 12.94 8.33
N LYS A 122 28.48 11.81 8.33
CA LYS A 122 29.88 11.71 8.75
C LYS A 122 30.72 11.64 7.48
N SER A 123 31.68 12.54 7.33
CA SER A 123 32.57 12.59 6.18
C SER A 123 34.00 12.84 6.66
N ALA A 124 34.98 12.20 6.03
CA ALA A 124 36.40 12.43 6.35
C ALA A 124 36.82 13.89 6.14
N LYS A 125 36.21 14.59 5.19
CA LYS A 125 36.34 16.03 5.01
C LYS A 125 35.04 16.71 5.48
N PRO A 126 35.09 17.60 6.49
CA PRO A 126 33.92 18.35 6.92
C PRO A 126 33.33 19.16 5.76
N ILE A 127 32.01 19.16 5.67
CA ILE A 127 31.22 19.95 4.73
C ILE A 127 30.93 21.31 5.36
N THR A 128 30.98 22.38 4.59
CA THR A 128 30.78 23.76 5.03
C THR A 128 29.46 24.33 4.51
N GLU A 129 28.96 25.42 5.10
CA GLU A 129 27.71 26.08 4.67
C GLU A 129 27.76 26.58 3.22
N SER A 130 28.95 26.87 2.69
CA SER A 130 29.14 27.32 1.30
C SER A 130 29.11 26.18 0.28
N ASP A 131 29.17 24.92 0.72
CA ASP A 131 29.21 23.78 -0.18
C ASP A 131 27.82 23.46 -0.75
N ASN A 132 27.76 23.24 -2.05
CA ASN A 132 26.59 22.68 -2.69
C ASN A 132 26.63 21.15 -2.59
N VAL A 133 25.66 20.58 -1.87
CA VAL A 133 25.64 19.15 -1.57
C VAL A 133 24.42 18.49 -2.20
N THR A 134 24.63 17.39 -2.90
CA THR A 134 23.55 16.51 -3.38
C THR A 134 23.93 15.04 -3.19
N LEU A 135 22.93 14.17 -3.11
CA LEU A 135 23.12 12.73 -3.01
C LEU A 135 22.74 12.06 -4.33
N GLU A 136 23.66 11.27 -4.86
CA GLU A 136 23.45 10.39 -6.02
C GLU A 136 23.45 8.93 -5.59
N THR A 137 22.47 8.17 -6.07
CA THR A 137 22.29 6.74 -5.82
C THR A 137 21.91 6.02 -7.12
N SER A 138 22.19 4.72 -7.25
CA SER A 138 21.73 3.92 -8.40
C SER A 138 20.24 3.58 -8.33
N PHE A 139 19.65 3.66 -7.14
CA PHE A 139 18.23 3.47 -6.85
C PHE A 139 17.54 4.79 -6.53
N LYS A 140 16.20 4.81 -6.49
CA LYS A 140 15.43 5.98 -6.05
C LYS A 140 15.13 5.93 -4.56
N ILE A 141 15.20 7.07 -3.88
CA ILE A 141 14.73 7.21 -2.49
C ILE A 141 13.29 7.75 -2.52
N TRP A 142 12.35 6.99 -1.98
CA TRP A 142 10.93 7.38 -1.93
C TRP A 142 10.57 7.91 -0.55
N ASP A 143 10.60 9.25 -0.44
CA ASP A 143 10.26 9.97 0.78
C ASP A 143 9.39 11.21 0.48
N PRO A 144 8.20 11.03 -0.09
CA PRO A 144 7.30 12.14 -0.41
C PRO A 144 6.68 12.72 0.86
N SER A 145 6.09 13.92 0.76
CA SER A 145 5.16 14.36 1.81
C SER A 145 3.98 13.38 1.91
N LYS A 146 3.48 13.14 3.13
CA LYS A 146 2.33 12.23 3.36
C LYS A 146 1.01 12.77 2.78
N GLY A 147 0.98 14.05 2.39
CA GLY A 147 -0.21 14.72 1.88
C GLY A 147 -0.03 16.21 1.67
N ILE A 148 -1.17 16.90 1.54
CA ILE A 148 -1.28 18.34 1.35
C ILE A 148 -1.77 18.96 2.67
N LYS A 149 -1.02 19.92 3.21
CA LYS A 149 -1.44 20.66 4.42
C LYS A 149 -2.52 21.68 4.06
N LEU A 150 -3.67 21.58 4.72
CA LEU A 150 -4.84 22.47 4.61
C LEU A 150 -5.09 23.11 5.99
N GLY A 151 -4.30 24.14 6.32
CA GLY A 151 -4.32 24.74 7.66
C GLY A 151 -3.93 23.70 8.73
N PRO A 152 -4.78 23.43 9.74
CA PRO A 152 -4.47 22.46 10.80
C PRO A 152 -4.65 21.00 10.39
N VAL A 153 -5.26 20.71 9.23
CA VAL A 153 -5.56 19.35 8.77
C VAL A 153 -4.66 18.96 7.60
N THR A 154 -4.16 17.73 7.59
CA THR A 154 -3.43 17.17 6.44
C THR A 154 -4.35 16.27 5.62
N LEU A 155 -4.52 16.60 4.35
CA LEU A 155 -5.18 15.71 3.39
C LEU A 155 -4.15 14.69 2.89
N HIS A 156 -4.21 13.48 3.45
CA HIS A 156 -3.29 12.41 3.08
C HIS A 156 -3.51 11.91 1.66
N PHE A 157 -2.42 11.60 0.95
CA PHE A 157 -2.51 11.05 -0.42
C PHE A 157 -3.25 9.71 -0.46
N TYR A 158 -3.09 8.88 0.58
CA TYR A 158 -3.86 7.65 0.73
C TYR A 158 -5.37 7.91 0.75
N SER A 159 -5.83 8.86 1.56
CA SER A 159 -7.24 9.26 1.62
C SER A 159 -7.71 9.85 0.29
N LEU A 160 -6.86 10.63 -0.39
CA LEU A 160 -7.16 11.15 -1.73
C LEU A 160 -7.35 10.01 -2.74
N MET A 161 -6.55 8.95 -2.69
CA MET A 161 -6.73 7.77 -3.54
C MET A 161 -8.05 7.05 -3.27
N PHE A 162 -8.51 7.00 -2.01
CA PHE A 162 -9.86 6.51 -1.68
C PHE A 162 -10.96 7.39 -2.28
N VAL A 163 -10.82 8.72 -2.17
CA VAL A 163 -11.76 9.68 -2.78
C VAL A 163 -11.81 9.49 -4.30
N LEU A 164 -10.66 9.34 -4.95
CA LEU A 164 -10.60 9.06 -6.39
C LEU A 164 -11.24 7.71 -6.75
N ALA A 165 -10.99 6.66 -5.97
CA ALA A 165 -11.57 5.34 -6.19
C ALA A 165 -13.12 5.39 -6.15
N PHE A 166 -13.70 6.00 -5.13
CA PHE A 166 -15.15 6.14 -5.00
C PHE A 166 -15.74 7.13 -6.01
N GLY A 167 -15.10 8.29 -6.22
CA GLY A 167 -15.58 9.33 -7.13
C GLY A 167 -15.58 8.87 -8.59
N LEU A 168 -14.46 8.30 -9.08
CA LEU A 168 -14.41 7.71 -10.41
C LEU A 168 -15.31 6.49 -10.52
N GLY A 169 -15.45 5.73 -9.43
CA GLY A 169 -16.38 4.62 -9.38
C GLY A 169 -17.85 5.02 -9.57
N TYR A 170 -18.27 6.12 -8.96
CA TYR A 170 -19.60 6.71 -9.18
C TYR A 170 -19.78 7.12 -10.64
N ILE A 171 -18.81 7.85 -11.21
CA ILE A 171 -18.86 8.32 -12.61
C ILE A 171 -18.93 7.14 -13.59
N LEU A 172 -18.14 6.10 -13.36
CA LEU A 172 -18.13 4.90 -14.20
C LEU A 172 -19.42 4.10 -14.05
N MET A 173 -19.95 3.97 -12.83
CA MET A 173 -21.21 3.26 -12.58
C MET A 173 -22.41 4.00 -13.18
N LEU A 174 -22.42 5.34 -13.11
CA LEU A 174 -23.39 6.17 -13.83
C LEU A 174 -23.36 5.88 -15.33
N ARG A 175 -22.15 5.75 -15.91
CA ARG A 175 -21.98 5.40 -17.31
C ARG A 175 -22.48 3.98 -17.61
N ILE A 176 -22.19 3.01 -16.74
CA ILE A 176 -22.70 1.63 -16.84
C ILE A 176 -24.24 1.63 -16.84
N PHE A 177 -24.88 2.37 -15.94
CA PHE A 177 -26.34 2.41 -15.85
C PHE A 177 -26.97 3.01 -17.12
N LYS A 178 -26.37 4.06 -17.67
CA LYS A 178 -26.78 4.62 -18.98
C LYS A 178 -26.60 3.62 -20.13
N ILE A 179 -25.51 2.86 -20.14
CA ILE A 179 -25.23 1.84 -21.17
C ILE A 179 -26.19 0.66 -21.08
N ASP A 180 -26.58 0.30 -19.87
CA ASP A 180 -27.48 -0.81 -19.60
C ASP A 180 -28.96 -0.42 -19.57
N ASN A 181 -29.25 0.85 -19.85
CA ASN A 181 -30.58 1.46 -19.79
C ASN A 181 -31.30 1.21 -18.46
N VAL A 182 -30.54 1.23 -17.35
CA VAL A 182 -31.07 1.07 -15.99
C VAL A 182 -31.36 2.45 -15.41
N ASN A 183 -32.51 2.58 -14.73
CA ASN A 183 -32.90 3.83 -14.09
C ASN A 183 -31.83 4.31 -13.08
N GLN A 184 -31.36 5.54 -13.25
CA GLN A 184 -30.29 6.14 -12.45
C GLN A 184 -30.68 6.36 -10.98
N LYS A 185 -31.98 6.30 -10.63
CA LYS A 185 -32.46 6.32 -9.24
C LYS A 185 -31.82 5.24 -8.37
N TYR A 186 -31.37 4.14 -8.97
CA TYR A 186 -30.73 3.03 -8.26
C TYR A 186 -29.23 3.22 -8.04
N LEU A 187 -28.60 4.25 -8.63
CA LEU A 187 -27.16 4.48 -8.50
C LEU A 187 -26.80 5.04 -7.12
N GLU A 188 -27.53 6.04 -6.65
CA GLU A 188 -27.25 6.68 -5.37
C GLU A 188 -27.34 5.70 -4.19
N PRO A 189 -28.38 4.86 -4.07
CA PRO A 189 -28.40 3.82 -3.04
C PRO A 189 -27.21 2.85 -3.15
N LEU A 190 -26.81 2.45 -4.37
CA LEU A 190 -25.66 1.57 -4.54
C LEU A 190 -24.39 2.21 -3.99
N PHE A 191 -24.13 3.46 -4.38
CA PHE A 191 -22.96 4.21 -3.95
C PHE A 191 -22.96 4.40 -2.42
N THR A 192 -24.06 4.89 -1.86
CA THR A 192 -24.20 5.18 -0.43
C THR A 192 -23.98 3.94 0.42
N TRP A 193 -24.65 2.83 0.10
CA TRP A 193 -24.50 1.60 0.87
C TRP A 193 -23.11 0.96 0.70
N THR A 194 -22.49 1.08 -0.48
CA THR A 194 -21.13 0.59 -0.72
C THR A 194 -20.10 1.40 0.07
N LEU A 195 -20.23 2.73 0.09
CA LEU A 195 -19.35 3.63 0.83
C LEU A 195 -19.46 3.39 2.34
N ILE A 196 -20.68 3.42 2.87
CA ILE A 196 -20.95 3.17 4.29
C ILE A 196 -20.49 1.76 4.69
N GLY A 197 -20.85 0.75 3.91
CA GLY A 197 -20.46 -0.64 4.16
C GLY A 197 -18.94 -0.83 4.15
N THR A 198 -18.23 -0.16 3.25
CA THR A 198 -16.76 -0.24 3.19
C THR A 198 -16.13 0.37 4.44
N ILE A 199 -16.51 1.60 4.81
CA ILE A 199 -15.91 2.32 5.95
C ILE A 199 -16.27 1.63 7.27
N LEU A 200 -17.55 1.39 7.51
CA LEU A 200 -18.01 0.75 8.74
C LEU A 200 -17.53 -0.69 8.84
N GLY A 201 -17.59 -1.45 7.74
CA GLY A 201 -17.10 -2.82 7.70
C GLY A 201 -15.61 -2.90 7.98
N ALA A 202 -14.81 -2.03 7.37
CA ALA A 202 -13.38 -1.97 7.62
C ALA A 202 -13.06 -1.68 9.08
N ARG A 203 -13.73 -0.67 9.66
CA ARG A 203 -13.51 -0.25 11.04
C ARG A 203 -13.98 -1.31 12.04
N LEU A 204 -15.18 -1.85 11.86
CA LEU A 204 -15.70 -2.92 12.72
C LEU A 204 -14.85 -4.18 12.63
N GLY A 205 -14.41 -4.57 11.43
CA GLY A 205 -13.48 -5.68 11.28
C GLY A 205 -12.20 -5.45 12.07
N HIS A 206 -11.63 -4.24 11.99
CA HIS A 206 -10.41 -3.94 12.74
C HIS A 206 -10.64 -4.05 14.25
N VAL A 207 -11.69 -3.41 14.76
CA VAL A 207 -12.01 -3.40 16.19
C VAL A 207 -12.31 -4.81 16.69
N ILE A 208 -13.13 -5.60 15.98
CA ILE A 208 -13.51 -6.95 16.42
C ILE A 208 -12.30 -7.90 16.47
N PHE A 209 -11.42 -7.85 15.47
CA PHE A 209 -10.35 -8.83 15.34
C PHE A 209 -9.02 -8.43 15.99
N TYR A 210 -8.74 -7.13 16.09
CA TYR A 210 -7.42 -6.65 16.53
C TYR A 210 -7.47 -5.77 17.78
N GLN A 211 -8.57 -5.03 18.02
CA GLN A 211 -8.67 -4.08 19.14
C GLN A 211 -10.06 -4.07 19.80
N PRO A 212 -10.54 -5.21 20.33
CA PRO A 212 -11.89 -5.33 20.88
C PRO A 212 -12.11 -4.47 22.14
N GLU A 213 -11.05 -4.10 22.84
CA GLU A 213 -11.06 -3.21 24.00
C GLU A 213 -11.67 -1.83 23.71
N LEU A 214 -11.61 -1.35 22.46
CA LEU A 214 -12.20 -0.06 22.08
C LEU A 214 -13.71 0.01 22.29
N PHE A 215 -14.42 -1.13 22.27
CA PHE A 215 -15.85 -1.16 22.61
C PHE A 215 -16.14 -0.71 24.04
N LYS A 216 -15.17 -0.83 24.95
CA LYS A 216 -15.30 -0.43 26.35
C LYS A 216 -14.58 0.89 26.63
N GLU A 217 -13.37 1.04 26.11
CA GLU A 217 -12.49 2.16 26.48
C GLU A 217 -12.74 3.43 25.68
N ASP A 218 -13.25 3.32 24.45
CA ASP A 218 -13.51 4.48 23.59
C ASP A 218 -14.59 4.16 22.54
N PHE A 219 -15.80 3.86 23.03
CA PHE A 219 -16.90 3.32 22.21
C PHE A 219 -17.21 4.16 20.97
N TRP A 220 -17.22 5.49 21.10
CA TRP A 220 -17.53 6.38 19.97
C TRP A 220 -16.47 6.35 18.88
N SER A 221 -15.20 6.10 19.22
CA SER A 221 -14.11 5.94 18.24
C SER A 221 -14.28 4.74 17.32
N VAL A 222 -15.15 3.79 17.67
CA VAL A 222 -15.47 2.63 16.82
C VAL A 222 -16.29 3.06 15.60
N PHE A 223 -17.12 4.08 15.72
CA PHE A 223 -18.07 4.48 14.68
C PHE A 223 -17.76 5.85 14.07
N LEU A 224 -17.05 6.70 14.81
CA LEU A 224 -16.76 8.08 14.45
C LEU A 224 -15.25 8.30 14.37
N PRO A 225 -14.78 9.24 13.51
CA PRO A 225 -13.36 9.57 13.35
C PRO A 225 -12.82 10.45 14.49
N ILE A 226 -13.11 10.07 15.73
CA ILE A 226 -12.77 10.80 16.94
C ILE A 226 -12.17 9.85 17.98
N SER A 227 -11.33 10.38 18.87
CA SER A 227 -10.98 9.76 20.14
C SER A 227 -11.72 10.50 21.24
N THR A 228 -12.31 9.76 22.17
CA THR A 228 -12.83 10.30 23.43
C THR A 228 -11.92 9.95 24.62
N LYS A 229 -10.95 9.05 24.39
CA LYS A 229 -9.89 8.74 25.35
C LYS A 229 -8.95 9.94 25.48
N ASN A 230 -8.79 10.44 26.71
CA ASN A 230 -7.98 11.62 27.06
C ASN A 230 -8.47 12.95 26.46
N GLY A 231 -9.79 13.10 26.28
CA GLY A 231 -10.43 14.30 25.74
C GLY A 231 -10.97 14.10 24.33
N PHE A 232 -11.67 15.10 23.80
CA PHE A 232 -12.24 15.04 22.45
C PHE A 232 -11.21 15.44 21.40
N GLN A 233 -10.80 14.50 20.56
CA GLN A 233 -9.84 14.74 19.49
C GLN A 233 -10.33 14.18 18.17
N PHE A 234 -10.20 14.94 17.09
CA PHE A 234 -10.42 14.42 15.75
C PHE A 234 -9.20 13.61 15.32
N THR A 235 -9.36 12.30 15.18
CA THR A 235 -8.27 11.37 14.85
C THR A 235 -8.35 10.85 13.42
N GLY A 236 -9.48 11.08 12.73
CA GLY A 236 -9.75 10.40 11.46
C GLY A 236 -10.14 8.93 11.67
N PHE A 237 -10.45 8.23 10.59
CA PHE A 237 -10.60 6.77 10.64
C PHE A 237 -9.22 6.11 10.48
N SER A 238 -8.62 5.70 11.60
CA SER A 238 -7.47 4.80 11.64
C SER A 238 -7.92 3.36 11.96
N GLY A 239 -7.06 2.36 11.78
CA GLY A 239 -7.41 0.97 12.06
C GLY A 239 -8.55 0.45 11.18
N LEU A 240 -8.22 0.09 9.93
CA LEU A 240 -9.18 -0.38 8.93
C LEU A 240 -8.76 -1.75 8.42
N ALA A 241 -9.63 -2.76 8.56
CA ALA A 241 -9.36 -4.12 8.13
C ALA A 241 -10.09 -4.46 6.82
N SER A 242 -9.34 -4.85 5.79
CA SER A 242 -9.88 -5.19 4.46
C SER A 242 -10.87 -6.36 4.47
N HIS A 243 -10.68 -7.35 5.35
CA HIS A 243 -11.59 -8.48 5.50
C HIS A 243 -12.98 -8.03 6.02
N GLY A 244 -13.01 -7.11 6.99
CA GLY A 244 -14.26 -6.52 7.48
C GLY A 244 -15.00 -5.75 6.40
N ALA A 245 -14.28 -4.95 5.61
CA ALA A 245 -14.85 -4.27 4.45
C ALA A 245 -15.44 -5.25 3.43
N THR A 246 -14.73 -6.35 3.15
CA THR A 246 -15.16 -7.38 2.19
C THR A 246 -16.46 -8.05 2.64
N ILE A 247 -16.55 -8.45 3.92
CA ILE A 247 -17.76 -9.06 4.48
C ILE A 247 -18.94 -8.09 4.39
N ALA A 248 -18.74 -6.84 4.81
CA ALA A 248 -19.78 -5.82 4.72
C ALA A 248 -20.23 -5.56 3.28
N LEU A 249 -19.30 -5.52 2.32
CA LEU A 249 -19.62 -5.34 0.90
C LEU A 249 -20.42 -6.51 0.30
N ILE A 250 -20.17 -7.74 0.75
CA ILE A 250 -21.01 -8.90 0.35
C ILE A 250 -22.45 -8.66 0.81
N PHE A 251 -22.66 -8.35 2.09
CA PHE A 251 -24.00 -8.12 2.62
C PHE A 251 -24.69 -6.88 2.02
N THR A 252 -23.96 -5.78 1.85
CA THR A 252 -24.43 -4.58 1.16
C THR A 252 -24.88 -4.90 -0.26
N THR A 253 -24.10 -5.67 -1.01
CA THR A 253 -24.43 -6.02 -2.40
C THR A 253 -25.66 -6.91 -2.45
N LEU A 254 -25.77 -7.90 -1.55
CA LEU A 254 -26.96 -8.75 -1.45
C LEU A 254 -28.20 -7.94 -1.07
N TYR A 255 -28.10 -7.05 -0.08
CA TYR A 255 -29.18 -6.16 0.34
C TYR A 255 -29.63 -5.27 -0.82
N TYR A 256 -28.69 -4.59 -1.48
CA TYR A 256 -28.97 -3.76 -2.65
C TYR A 256 -29.65 -4.56 -3.75
N SER A 257 -29.09 -5.74 -4.07
CA SER A 257 -29.60 -6.59 -5.15
C SER A 257 -31.01 -7.08 -4.90
N PHE A 258 -31.32 -7.53 -3.68
CA PHE A 258 -32.63 -8.14 -3.38
C PHE A 258 -33.70 -7.13 -2.98
N LYS A 259 -33.34 -6.03 -2.31
CA LYS A 259 -34.30 -5.08 -1.75
C LYS A 259 -34.45 -3.81 -2.57
N ILE A 260 -33.37 -3.34 -3.19
CA ILE A 260 -33.37 -2.04 -3.87
C ILE A 260 -33.57 -2.24 -5.37
N ILE A 261 -32.60 -2.82 -6.07
CA ILE A 261 -32.65 -2.98 -7.53
C ILE A 261 -33.39 -4.25 -7.97
N LYS A 262 -33.64 -5.21 -7.08
CA LYS A 262 -34.36 -6.47 -7.38
C LYS A 262 -33.81 -7.24 -8.59
N LYS A 263 -32.49 -7.23 -8.75
CA LYS A 263 -31.77 -7.99 -9.78
C LYS A 263 -31.05 -9.18 -9.15
N ASN A 264 -30.53 -10.08 -9.99
CA ASN A 264 -29.60 -11.11 -9.56
C ASN A 264 -28.32 -10.46 -8.97
N PRO A 265 -27.83 -10.88 -7.78
CA PRO A 265 -26.59 -10.34 -7.21
C PRO A 265 -25.39 -10.38 -8.15
N PHE A 266 -25.27 -11.42 -8.98
CA PHE A 266 -24.19 -11.52 -9.96
C PHE A 266 -24.23 -10.44 -11.05
N TRP A 267 -25.42 -9.92 -11.37
CA TRP A 267 -25.54 -8.75 -12.24
C TRP A 267 -24.87 -7.53 -11.62
N VAL A 268 -25.07 -7.34 -10.31
CA VAL A 268 -24.47 -6.22 -9.56
C VAL A 268 -22.96 -6.43 -9.44
N TYR A 269 -22.53 -7.63 -9.07
CA TYR A 269 -21.11 -7.97 -8.94
C TYR A 269 -20.32 -7.83 -10.25
N ASP A 270 -20.90 -8.20 -11.40
CA ASP A 270 -20.25 -8.00 -12.71
C ASP A 270 -19.87 -6.53 -12.95
N ARG A 271 -20.72 -5.60 -12.50
CA ARG A 271 -20.55 -4.16 -12.72
C ARG A 271 -19.67 -3.54 -11.65
N ILE A 272 -19.86 -3.93 -10.40
CA ILE A 272 -19.01 -3.50 -9.28
C ILE A 272 -17.57 -3.99 -9.50
N GLY A 273 -17.36 -5.22 -9.97
CA GLY A 273 -16.02 -5.78 -10.21
C GLY A 273 -15.17 -4.93 -11.17
N ILE A 274 -15.79 -4.33 -12.20
CA ILE A 274 -15.13 -3.40 -13.11
C ILE A 274 -14.60 -2.19 -12.32
N VAL A 275 -15.47 -1.55 -11.54
CA VAL A 275 -15.13 -0.34 -10.79
C VAL A 275 -14.13 -0.63 -9.65
N VAL A 276 -14.28 -1.76 -8.97
CA VAL A 276 -13.40 -2.19 -7.89
C VAL A 276 -12.00 -2.51 -8.41
N ALA A 277 -11.83 -3.03 -9.62
CA ALA A 277 -10.50 -3.21 -10.22
C ALA A 277 -9.75 -1.86 -10.31
N LEU A 278 -10.42 -0.80 -10.77
CA LEU A 278 -9.83 0.54 -10.80
C LEU A 278 -9.57 1.10 -9.39
N GLY A 279 -10.53 0.92 -8.48
CA GLY A 279 -10.37 1.32 -7.08
C GLY A 279 -9.19 0.64 -6.40
N GLY A 280 -8.99 -0.66 -6.64
CA GLY A 280 -7.85 -1.44 -6.16
C GLY A 280 -6.51 -0.89 -6.65
N ALA A 281 -6.44 -0.42 -7.90
CA ALA A 281 -5.25 0.25 -8.42
C ALA A 281 -4.92 1.53 -7.65
N PHE A 282 -5.92 2.38 -7.38
CA PHE A 282 -5.74 3.59 -6.58
C PHE A 282 -5.34 3.28 -5.14
N VAL A 283 -5.94 2.28 -4.49
CA VAL A 283 -5.56 1.87 -3.14
C VAL A 283 -4.08 1.47 -3.10
N ARG A 284 -3.60 0.72 -4.10
CA ARG A 284 -2.17 0.35 -4.19
C ARG A 284 -1.24 1.53 -4.43
N ILE A 285 -1.66 2.52 -5.21
CA ILE A 285 -0.94 3.79 -5.32
C ILE A 285 -0.92 4.51 -3.97
N GLY A 286 -2.00 4.46 -3.20
CA GLY A 286 -2.05 4.95 -1.83
C GLY A 286 -1.02 4.27 -0.93
N ASN A 287 -0.96 2.93 -0.93
CA ASN A 287 0.04 2.18 -0.15
C ASN A 287 1.47 2.57 -0.55
N PHE A 288 1.72 2.84 -1.83
CA PHE A 288 3.02 3.33 -2.31
C PHE A 288 3.38 4.67 -1.68
N PHE A 289 2.46 5.65 -1.63
CA PHE A 289 2.70 6.93 -0.92
C PHE A 289 3.00 6.74 0.57
N ASN A 290 2.38 5.74 1.20
CA ASN A 290 2.61 5.43 2.62
C ASN A 290 3.86 4.57 2.89
N SER A 291 4.57 4.09 1.87
CA SER A 291 5.67 3.11 2.02
C SER A 291 5.23 1.80 2.69
N GLU A 292 3.99 1.37 2.45
CA GLU A 292 3.42 0.12 2.99
C GLU A 292 3.39 -0.97 1.92
N ILE A 293 3.45 -2.25 2.31
CA ILE A 293 3.32 -3.38 1.37
C ILE A 293 4.51 -3.42 0.39
N VAL A 294 5.71 -3.14 0.89
CA VAL A 294 6.95 -3.11 0.12
C VAL A 294 7.36 -4.50 -0.35
N GLY A 295 8.23 -4.53 -1.36
CA GLY A 295 8.79 -5.76 -1.90
C GLY A 295 9.98 -6.28 -1.10
N LYS A 296 10.46 -7.44 -1.52
CA LYS A 296 11.75 -8.01 -1.11
C LYS A 296 12.89 -7.10 -1.54
N PRO A 297 14.05 -7.18 -0.87
CA PRO A 297 15.27 -6.52 -1.31
C PRO A 297 15.61 -6.82 -2.77
N VAL A 298 16.12 -5.83 -3.49
CA VAL A 298 16.47 -5.93 -4.91
C VAL A 298 17.79 -5.24 -5.19
N SER A 299 18.52 -5.68 -6.22
CA SER A 299 19.74 -5.01 -6.69
C SER A 299 19.56 -3.49 -6.77
N PRO A 300 20.47 -2.68 -6.20
CA PRO A 300 20.49 -1.23 -6.36
C PRO A 300 20.45 -0.78 -7.83
N ASP A 301 21.02 -1.59 -8.73
CA ASP A 301 21.08 -1.31 -10.16
C ASP A 301 19.82 -1.75 -10.93
N SER A 302 18.85 -2.36 -10.23
CA SER A 302 17.56 -2.69 -10.83
C SER A 302 16.83 -1.41 -11.22
N PRO A 303 16.18 -1.36 -12.40
CA PRO A 303 15.38 -0.19 -12.80
C PRO A 303 14.16 0.03 -11.90
N PHE A 304 13.83 -0.95 -11.05
CA PHE A 304 12.75 -0.89 -10.06
C PHE A 304 13.26 -0.72 -8.63
N ALA A 305 14.54 -0.47 -8.40
CA ALA A 305 15.08 -0.31 -7.06
C ALA A 305 14.57 0.99 -6.40
N ILE A 306 13.80 0.85 -5.33
CA ILE A 306 13.33 1.97 -4.52
C ILE A 306 13.66 1.71 -3.05
N LEU A 307 14.38 2.63 -2.41
CA LEU A 307 14.58 2.65 -0.98
C LEU A 307 13.44 3.45 -0.34
N PHE A 308 12.76 2.84 0.63
CA PHE A 308 11.63 3.43 1.35
C PHE A 308 12.06 3.77 2.78
N PRO A 309 12.54 5.00 3.07
CA PRO A 309 13.00 5.32 4.42
C PRO A 309 11.89 5.06 5.43
N GLN A 310 10.67 5.49 5.11
CA GLN A 310 9.53 5.50 6.03
C GLN A 310 8.81 4.15 6.15
N GLN A 311 9.38 3.05 5.63
CA GLN A 311 8.78 1.73 5.78
C GLN A 311 8.69 1.29 7.24
N SER A 312 7.70 0.46 7.58
CA SER A 312 7.61 -0.19 8.90
C SER A 312 8.85 -1.05 9.17
N SER A 313 9.29 -1.11 10.42
CA SER A 313 10.37 -2.00 10.86
C SER A 313 10.02 -3.48 10.71
N GLU A 314 8.72 -3.81 10.61
CA GLU A 314 8.23 -5.17 10.33
C GLU A 314 8.76 -5.75 9.00
N TYR A 315 9.17 -4.89 8.06
CA TYR A 315 9.77 -5.32 6.80
C TYR A 315 11.29 -5.58 6.90
N GLY A 316 11.88 -5.41 8.09
CA GLY A 316 13.31 -5.56 8.33
C GLY A 316 14.13 -4.37 7.84
N LEU A 317 15.34 -4.64 7.33
CA LEU A 317 16.31 -3.62 6.96
C LEU A 317 15.76 -2.66 5.88
N THR A 318 16.08 -1.37 6.03
CA THR A 318 15.72 -0.32 5.07
C THR A 318 16.75 -0.27 3.94
N VAL A 319 16.49 -1.07 2.92
CA VAL A 319 17.34 -1.25 1.73
C VAL A 319 16.49 -1.09 0.46
N PRO A 320 17.09 -0.94 -0.73
CA PRO A 320 16.36 -0.91 -1.98
C PRO A 320 15.51 -2.17 -2.18
N ARG A 321 14.23 -1.96 -2.50
CA ARG A 321 13.20 -2.99 -2.62
C ARG A 321 12.39 -2.83 -3.89
N TYR A 322 11.75 -3.92 -4.32
CA TYR A 322 10.76 -3.85 -5.38
C TYR A 322 9.53 -3.03 -4.93
N PRO A 323 8.97 -2.14 -5.78
CA PRO A 323 7.73 -1.43 -5.52
C PRO A 323 6.53 -2.32 -5.88
N SER A 324 6.36 -3.42 -5.14
CA SER A 324 5.27 -4.40 -5.36
C SER A 324 3.89 -3.76 -5.43
N GLN A 325 3.66 -2.66 -4.72
CA GLN A 325 2.41 -1.89 -4.77
C GLN A 325 2.14 -1.38 -6.19
N LEU A 326 3.14 -0.85 -6.88
CA LEU A 326 3.00 -0.36 -8.26
C LEU A 326 2.78 -1.51 -9.25
N PHE A 327 3.39 -2.68 -9.01
CA PHE A 327 3.13 -3.88 -9.82
C PHE A 327 1.68 -4.38 -9.65
N GLU A 328 1.17 -4.44 -8.42
CA GLU A 328 -0.24 -4.74 -8.16
C GLU A 328 -1.15 -3.68 -8.79
N ALA A 329 -0.82 -2.39 -8.64
CA ALA A 329 -1.61 -1.29 -9.20
C ALA A 329 -1.73 -1.39 -10.73
N ALA A 330 -0.60 -1.66 -11.41
CA ALA A 330 -0.57 -1.86 -12.86
C ALA A 330 -1.40 -3.07 -13.28
N GLY A 331 -1.30 -4.19 -12.55
CA GLY A 331 -2.12 -5.39 -12.78
C GLY A 331 -3.61 -5.13 -12.63
N TYR A 332 -4.02 -4.38 -11.60
CA TYR A 332 -5.42 -4.01 -11.36
C TYR A 332 -5.94 -2.99 -12.39
N LEU A 333 -5.10 -2.06 -12.83
CA LEU A 333 -5.44 -1.14 -13.93
C LEU A 333 -5.62 -1.90 -15.26
N ALA A 334 -4.73 -2.84 -15.57
CA ALA A 334 -4.86 -3.70 -16.75
C ALA A 334 -6.14 -4.55 -16.69
N LEU A 335 -6.47 -5.08 -15.50
CA LEU A 335 -7.73 -5.78 -15.26
C LEU A 335 -8.95 -4.89 -15.49
N PHE A 336 -8.94 -3.65 -14.98
CA PHE A 336 -10.00 -2.67 -15.25
C PHE A 336 -10.18 -2.43 -16.74
N ILE A 337 -9.08 -2.18 -17.47
CA ILE A 337 -9.11 -1.94 -18.92
C ILE A 337 -9.72 -3.15 -19.66
N LEU A 338 -9.30 -4.37 -19.29
CA LEU A 338 -9.82 -5.61 -19.86
C LEU A 338 -11.32 -5.78 -19.59
N LEU A 339 -11.75 -5.64 -18.33
CA LEU A 339 -13.16 -5.80 -17.96
C LEU A 339 -14.03 -4.72 -18.62
N TRP A 340 -13.56 -3.47 -18.66
CA TRP A 340 -14.25 -2.38 -19.34
C TRP A 340 -14.37 -2.64 -20.85
N PHE A 341 -13.30 -3.10 -21.49
CA PHE A 341 -13.31 -3.48 -22.89
C PHE A 341 -14.33 -4.59 -23.17
N LEU A 342 -14.29 -5.69 -22.40
CA LEU A 342 -15.22 -6.80 -22.55
C LEU A 342 -16.66 -6.37 -22.29
N TYR A 343 -16.90 -5.57 -21.24
CA TYR A 343 -18.21 -5.01 -20.93
C TYR A 343 -18.77 -4.15 -22.08
N ARG A 344 -17.92 -3.35 -22.75
CA ARG A 344 -18.34 -2.43 -23.81
C ARG A 344 -18.45 -3.05 -25.19
N LYS A 345 -17.63 -4.06 -25.49
CA LYS A 345 -17.41 -4.56 -26.86
C LYS A 345 -17.96 -5.96 -27.09
N THR A 346 -18.51 -6.61 -26.06
CA THR A 346 -19.03 -7.97 -26.17
C THR A 346 -20.34 -8.14 -25.40
N ASP A 347 -21.02 -9.26 -25.60
CA ASP A 347 -22.26 -9.62 -24.91
C ASP A 347 -22.03 -10.19 -23.50
N LYS A 348 -20.81 -10.11 -22.97
CA LYS A 348 -20.46 -10.67 -21.65
C LYS A 348 -21.22 -10.01 -20.50
N LYS A 349 -21.64 -8.75 -20.65
CA LYS A 349 -22.48 -8.05 -19.66
C LYS A 349 -23.87 -8.66 -19.46
N TYR A 350 -24.29 -9.54 -20.37
CA TYR A 350 -25.55 -10.29 -20.32
C TYR A 350 -25.39 -11.72 -19.76
N GLN A 351 -24.16 -12.15 -19.45
CA GLN A 351 -23.88 -13.45 -18.83
C GLN A 351 -23.61 -13.21 -17.34
N GLN A 352 -24.66 -13.30 -16.51
CA GLN A 352 -24.60 -12.88 -15.10
C GLN A 352 -23.53 -13.66 -14.33
N GLY A 353 -22.55 -12.96 -13.78
CA GLY A 353 -21.41 -13.48 -13.02
C GLY A 353 -20.14 -13.69 -13.86
N TRP A 354 -20.22 -13.61 -15.19
CA TRP A 354 -19.06 -13.93 -16.03
C TRP A 354 -17.92 -12.93 -15.85
N LEU A 355 -18.23 -11.62 -15.82
CA LEU A 355 -17.23 -10.56 -15.64
C LEU A 355 -16.67 -10.59 -14.22
N PHE A 356 -17.51 -10.87 -13.23
CA PHE A 356 -17.09 -11.01 -11.84
C PHE A 356 -16.19 -12.22 -11.62
N GLY A 357 -16.49 -13.37 -12.25
CA GLY A 357 -15.64 -14.54 -12.19
C GLY A 357 -14.27 -14.28 -12.83
N LEU A 358 -14.23 -13.58 -13.97
CA LEU A 358 -12.97 -13.16 -14.60
C LEU A 358 -12.19 -12.18 -13.71
N PHE A 359 -12.88 -11.21 -13.11
CA PHE A 359 -12.32 -10.28 -12.12
C PHE A 359 -11.67 -11.06 -10.96
N PHE A 360 -12.35 -12.05 -10.39
CA PHE A 360 -11.79 -12.91 -9.33
C PHE A 360 -10.53 -13.63 -9.81
N ILE A 361 -10.58 -14.32 -10.94
CA ILE A 361 -9.42 -15.07 -11.44
C ILE A 361 -8.21 -14.15 -11.60
N ILE A 362 -8.36 -13.01 -12.28
CA ILE A 362 -7.22 -12.17 -12.63
C ILE A 362 -6.73 -11.36 -11.43
N LEU A 363 -7.62 -10.81 -10.59
CA LEU A 363 -7.21 -10.07 -9.39
C LEU A 363 -6.37 -10.96 -8.47
N TRP A 364 -6.83 -12.18 -8.23
CA TRP A 364 -6.12 -13.13 -7.38
C TRP A 364 -4.90 -13.75 -8.08
N ALA A 365 -4.87 -13.83 -9.40
CA ALA A 365 -3.65 -14.16 -10.14
C ALA A 365 -2.58 -13.06 -10.00
N VAL A 366 -2.94 -11.79 -10.16
CA VAL A 366 -2.02 -10.65 -9.92
C VAL A 366 -1.48 -10.72 -8.49
N ARG A 367 -2.36 -10.92 -7.50
CA ARG A 367 -1.96 -11.13 -6.10
C ARG A 367 -0.96 -12.27 -5.97
N PHE A 368 -1.26 -13.44 -6.54
CA PHE A 368 -0.42 -14.64 -6.46
C PHE A 368 0.98 -14.41 -7.05
N PHE A 369 1.08 -13.77 -8.22
CA PHE A 369 2.36 -13.55 -8.89
C PHE A 369 3.18 -12.44 -8.23
N VAL A 370 2.55 -11.33 -7.83
CA VAL A 370 3.29 -10.24 -7.17
C VAL A 370 3.78 -10.67 -5.78
N GLU A 371 3.11 -11.63 -5.14
CA GLU A 371 3.52 -12.13 -3.84
C GLU A 371 4.92 -12.80 -3.84
N PHE A 372 5.41 -13.29 -4.99
CA PHE A 372 6.81 -13.75 -5.08
C PHE A 372 7.83 -12.62 -4.81
N LEU A 373 7.45 -11.38 -5.13
CA LEU A 373 8.29 -10.18 -4.98
C LEU A 373 7.99 -9.41 -3.69
N LYS A 374 6.97 -9.81 -2.92
CA LYS A 374 6.55 -9.08 -1.71
C LYS A 374 7.27 -9.56 -0.48
N GLU A 375 7.58 -8.62 0.41
CA GLU A 375 8.00 -8.96 1.76
C GLU A 375 6.76 -9.39 2.58
N PRO A 376 6.84 -10.47 3.37
CA PRO A 376 5.75 -10.89 4.25
C PRO A 376 5.36 -9.78 5.23
N GLN A 377 4.07 -9.69 5.50
CA GLN A 377 3.51 -8.75 6.49
C GLN A 377 3.33 -9.49 7.81
N GLY A 378 4.38 -9.47 8.63
CA GLY A 378 4.43 -10.27 9.86
C GLY A 378 4.67 -11.76 9.60
N ASP A 379 4.26 -12.59 10.56
CA ASP A 379 4.53 -14.02 10.52
C ASP A 379 3.77 -14.75 9.39
N GLU A 380 4.48 -15.57 8.63
CA GLU A 380 3.84 -16.44 7.64
C GLU A 380 3.14 -17.61 8.34
N PHE A 381 1.81 -17.54 8.43
CA PHE A 381 0.99 -18.59 9.06
C PHE A 381 0.81 -19.86 8.22
N ILE A 382 1.00 -19.78 6.88
CA ILE A 382 0.76 -20.90 5.98
C ILE A 382 1.90 -20.99 4.97
N GLN A 383 2.66 -22.09 5.04
CA GLN A 383 3.65 -22.47 4.02
C GLN A 383 3.32 -23.86 3.50
N ILE A 384 2.85 -23.96 2.25
CA ILE A 384 2.50 -25.24 1.63
C ILE A 384 3.21 -25.35 0.28
N GLY A 385 4.11 -26.33 0.15
CA GLY A 385 4.76 -26.63 -1.13
C GLY A 385 5.59 -25.49 -1.71
N GLY A 386 6.17 -24.63 -0.86
CA GLY A 386 6.94 -23.45 -1.28
C GLY A 386 6.10 -22.20 -1.59
N LEU A 387 4.77 -22.26 -1.38
CA LEU A 387 3.89 -21.11 -1.48
C LEU A 387 3.63 -20.50 -0.10
N ASN A 388 3.62 -19.17 -0.03
CA ASN A 388 3.31 -18.45 1.21
C ASN A 388 1.81 -18.18 1.40
N THR A 389 1.46 -17.59 2.54
CA THR A 389 0.08 -17.34 2.95
C THR A 389 -0.74 -16.62 1.87
N GLY A 390 -0.20 -15.53 1.29
CA GLY A 390 -0.93 -14.76 0.27
C GLY A 390 -1.19 -15.56 -1.01
N GLN A 391 -0.23 -16.41 -1.40
CA GLN A 391 -0.37 -17.29 -2.57
C GLN A 391 -1.39 -18.41 -2.33
N VAL A 392 -1.30 -19.08 -1.17
CA VAL A 392 -2.23 -20.15 -0.82
C VAL A 392 -3.66 -19.63 -0.75
N LEU A 393 -3.86 -18.45 -0.14
CA LEU A 393 -5.19 -17.83 -0.05
C LEU A 393 -5.72 -17.36 -1.41
N SER A 394 -4.86 -17.06 -2.38
CA SER A 394 -5.29 -16.64 -3.72
C SER A 394 -5.92 -17.79 -4.53
N ILE A 395 -5.47 -19.03 -4.33
CA ILE A 395 -5.90 -20.20 -5.11
C ILE A 395 -7.42 -20.47 -4.98
N PRO A 396 -8.02 -20.55 -3.77
CA PRO A 396 -9.47 -20.73 -3.61
C PRO A 396 -10.30 -19.68 -4.35
N PHE A 397 -9.88 -18.42 -4.35
CA PHE A 397 -10.62 -17.37 -5.04
C PHE A 397 -10.49 -17.45 -6.57
N MET A 398 -9.34 -17.87 -7.09
CA MET A 398 -9.20 -18.18 -8.51
C MET A 398 -10.13 -19.33 -8.92
N ILE A 399 -10.18 -20.41 -8.12
CA ILE A 399 -11.09 -21.53 -8.36
C ILE A 399 -12.54 -21.07 -8.31
N ALA A 400 -12.92 -20.26 -7.31
CA ALA A 400 -14.26 -19.70 -7.21
C ALA A 400 -14.62 -18.88 -8.46
N GLY A 401 -13.70 -18.06 -8.98
CA GLY A 401 -13.91 -17.32 -10.21
C GLY A 401 -14.17 -18.22 -11.42
N VAL A 402 -13.42 -19.33 -11.57
CA VAL A 402 -13.66 -20.32 -12.62
C VAL A 402 -15.04 -20.96 -12.48
N VAL A 403 -15.42 -21.37 -11.27
CA VAL A 403 -16.73 -21.96 -10.98
C VAL A 403 -17.86 -20.97 -11.33
N ILE A 404 -17.73 -19.71 -10.93
CA ILE A 404 -18.69 -18.65 -11.25
C ILE A 404 -18.83 -18.50 -12.78
N MET A 405 -17.74 -18.48 -13.53
CA MET A 405 -17.80 -18.36 -15.00
C MET A 405 -18.46 -19.56 -15.67
N ILE A 406 -18.25 -20.79 -15.17
CA ILE A 406 -18.90 -21.99 -15.69
C ILE A 406 -20.40 -21.94 -15.44
N ILE A 407 -20.80 -21.59 -14.21
CA ILE A 407 -22.20 -21.47 -13.80
C ILE A 407 -22.91 -20.35 -14.57
N SER A 408 -22.23 -19.21 -14.78
CA SER A 408 -22.73 -18.04 -15.48
C SER A 408 -23.26 -18.34 -16.90
N LYS A 409 -22.73 -19.38 -17.56
CA LYS A 409 -23.22 -19.81 -18.89
C LYS A 409 -24.70 -20.17 -18.89
N LYS A 410 -25.26 -20.57 -17.74
CA LYS A 410 -26.68 -20.90 -17.54
C LYS A 410 -27.55 -19.67 -17.22
N PHE A 411 -26.96 -18.55 -16.84
CA PHE A 411 -27.65 -17.34 -16.38
C PHE A 411 -27.46 -16.18 -17.38
N LYS A 412 -27.88 -16.42 -18.62
CA LYS A 412 -27.93 -15.38 -19.65
C LYS A 412 -29.24 -14.61 -19.55
N ILE A 413 -29.15 -13.30 -19.69
CA ILE A 413 -30.31 -12.42 -19.79
C ILE A 413 -30.34 -11.77 -21.17
N THR A 414 -31.54 -11.44 -21.63
CA THR A 414 -31.75 -10.60 -22.80
C THR A 414 -31.40 -9.15 -22.50
N GLN A 415 -31.26 -8.33 -23.54
CA GLN A 415 -31.12 -6.89 -23.35
C GLN A 415 -32.33 -6.33 -22.59
N ALA A 416 -33.57 -6.66 -22.98
CA ALA A 416 -34.77 -6.16 -22.29
C ALA A 416 -34.80 -6.51 -20.78
N GLU A 417 -34.36 -7.70 -20.39
CA GLU A 417 -34.24 -8.09 -18.97
C GLU A 417 -33.13 -7.32 -18.24
N ASN A 418 -32.10 -6.90 -18.96
CA ASN A 418 -31.03 -6.07 -18.43
C ASN A 418 -31.50 -4.64 -18.11
N GLU A 419 -32.47 -4.10 -18.86
CA GLU A 419 -33.00 -2.74 -18.66
C GLU A 419 -33.96 -2.66 -17.45
N LYS A 420 -34.77 -3.70 -17.19
CA LYS A 420 -35.66 -3.79 -16.00
C LYS A 420 -34.86 -3.61 -14.70
N PRO A 421 -35.26 -2.75 -13.75
CA PRO A 421 -36.57 -2.83 -13.12
C PRO A 421 -37.18 -1.43 -13.16
N GLU A 422 -38.13 -1.19 -14.06
CA GLU A 422 -39.00 -0.04 -13.81
C GLU A 422 -39.83 -0.28 -12.55
#